data_AF-A0A659UGF9-F1
#
_entry.id   AF-A0A659UGF9-F1
#
_cell.length_a   1.000
_cell.length_b   1.000
_cell.length_c   1.000
_cell.angle_alpha   90.00
_cell.angle_beta   90.00
_cell.angle_gamma   90.00
#
_symmetry.space_group_name_H-M   'P 1'
#
loop_
_entity.id
_entity.type
_entity.pdbx_description
1 polymer ?
#
loop_
_entity_poly.entity_id
_entity_poly.type
_entity_poly.pdbx_seq_one_letter_code
_entity_poly.pdbx_strand_id
1 'polypeptide(L)' 'AETKKKIPVGGLLFPGDKRPEGWDFLYFSTVIGMTAQTADTNISTTHMRCVVLVHSVLSFFFNTVIVAAAVNLAVSLGGP' A
#
# COMPACT_ATOMS: atom_id res chain seq x y z
N ALA A 1 -27.75 10.54 -26.71
CA ALA A 1 -26.33 10.25 -27.01
C ALA A 1 -25.75 9.52 -25.81
N GLU A 2 -25.62 8.20 -25.90
CA GLU A 2 -24.99 7.40 -24.83
C GLU A 2 -23.47 7.61 -24.90
N THR A 3 -22.96 8.49 -24.05
CA THR A 3 -21.51 8.65 -23.86
C THR A 3 -20.95 7.37 -23.25
N LYS A 4 -20.34 6.54 -24.11
CA LYS A 4 -19.59 5.32 -23.75
C LYS A 4 -18.52 5.72 -22.72
N LYS A 5 -18.84 5.57 -21.43
CA LYS A 5 -17.93 5.84 -20.30
C LYS A 5 -16.72 4.94 -20.49
N LYS A 6 -15.59 5.51 -20.93
CA LYS A 6 -14.32 4.78 -21.00
C LYS A 6 -14.03 4.29 -19.59
N ILE A 7 -14.14 2.98 -19.37
CA ILE A 7 -13.74 2.35 -18.13
C ILE A 7 -12.22 2.46 -18.13
N PRO A 8 -11.60 3.29 -17.28
CA PRO A 8 -10.15 3.32 -17.19
C PRO A 8 -9.66 1.91 -16.85
N VAL A 9 -8.45 1.57 -17.31
CA VAL A 9 -7.79 0.31 -16.90
C VAL A 9 -7.69 0.28 -15.38
N GLY A 10 -8.67 -0.37 -14.76
CA GLY A 10 -8.88 -0.40 -13.32
C GLY A 10 -8.12 -1.55 -12.67
N GLY A 11 -8.06 -1.54 -11.34
CA GLY A 11 -7.35 -2.54 -10.56
C GLY A 11 -7.51 -2.34 -9.06
N LEU A 12 -7.82 -1.11 -8.64
CA LEU A 12 -8.21 -0.74 -7.29
C LEU A 12 -9.65 -0.21 -7.30
N LEU A 13 -10.47 -0.78 -6.42
CA LEU A 13 -11.83 -0.37 -6.13
C LEU A 13 -11.82 0.35 -4.79
N PHE A 14 -11.99 1.67 -4.84
CA PHE A 14 -12.17 2.50 -3.65
C PHE A 14 -13.65 2.53 -3.26
N PRO A 15 -13.98 2.63 -1.96
CA PRO A 15 -15.36 2.64 -1.52
C PRO A 15 -15.97 4.02 -1.75
N GLY A 16 -17.18 4.04 -2.32
CA GLY A 16 -17.93 5.26 -2.63
C GLY A 16 -18.21 5.45 -4.11
N ASP A 17 -19.24 6.24 -4.42
CA ASP A 17 -19.68 6.54 -5.80
C ASP A 17 -18.92 7.71 -6.45
N LYS A 18 -17.90 8.25 -5.76
CA LYS A 18 -17.06 9.34 -6.24
C LYS A 18 -15.89 8.80 -7.05
N ARG A 19 -15.42 9.59 -8.01
CA ARG A 19 -14.20 9.25 -8.75
C ARG A 19 -13.02 9.25 -7.77
N PRO A 20 -12.20 8.19 -7.72
CA PRO A 20 -11.07 8.14 -6.82
C PRO A 20 -10.11 9.28 -7.14
N GLU A 21 -9.69 9.99 -6.10
CA GLU A 21 -8.77 11.10 -6.22
C GLU A 21 -7.33 10.63 -5.98
N GLY A 22 -6.34 11.45 -6.36
CA GLY A 22 -4.92 11.11 -6.13
C GLY A 22 -4.60 10.82 -4.65
N TRP A 23 -5.38 11.41 -3.74
CA TRP A 23 -5.29 11.17 -2.30
C TRP A 23 -5.68 9.75 -1.89
N ASP A 24 -6.66 9.15 -2.54
CA ASP A 24 -7.08 7.77 -2.25
C ASP A 24 -5.98 6.77 -2.64
N PHE A 25 -5.29 7.05 -3.75
CA PHE A 25 -4.11 6.28 -4.15
C PHE A 25 -2.95 6.45 -3.17
N LEU A 26 -2.68 7.68 -2.72
CA LEU A 26 -1.62 7.95 -1.74
C LEU A 26 -1.92 7.27 -0.40
N TYR A 27 -3.17 7.33 0.06
CA TYR A 27 -3.65 6.61 1.25
C TYR A 27 -3.38 5.11 1.10
N PHE A 28 -3.82 4.51 -0.02
CA PHE A 28 -3.58 3.09 -0.31
C PHE A 28 -2.08 2.74 -0.29
N SER A 29 -1.23 3.49 -1.00
CA SER A 29 0.21 3.22 -1.05
C SER A 29 0.89 3.35 0.32
N THR A 30 0.47 4.33 1.11
CA THR A 30 1.07 4.59 2.43
C THR A 30 0.71 3.47 3.41
N VAL A 31 -0.54 3.00 3.40
CA VAL A 31 -0.99 1.90 4.27
C VAL A 31 -0.21 0.61 3.97
N ILE A 32 0.05 0.31 2.69
CA ILE A 32 0.88 -0.84 2.31
C ILE A 32 2.34 -0.65 2.74
N GLY A 33 2.88 0.57 2.61
CA GLY A 33 4.22 0.92 3.10
C GLY A 33 4.39 0.72 4.60
N MET A 34 3.34 0.99 5.36
CA MET A 34 3.25 0.72 6.80
C MET A 34 3.00 -0.77 7.11
N THR A 35 2.93 -1.64 6.10
CA THR A 35 2.63 -3.08 6.23
C THR A 35 1.27 -3.38 6.85
N ALA A 36 0.33 -2.44 6.75
CA ALA A 36 -1.04 -2.59 7.23
C ALA A 36 -1.98 -3.01 6.09
N GLN A 37 -3.07 -3.70 6.43
CA GLN A 37 -4.12 -4.06 5.48
C GLN A 37 -5.12 -2.92 5.35
N THR A 38 -5.27 -2.36 4.16
CA THR A 38 -6.37 -1.43 3.86
C THR A 38 -7.68 -2.20 3.72
N ALA A 39 -8.63 -2.03 4.65
CA ALA A 39 -9.95 -2.65 4.55
C ALA A 39 -10.84 -2.00 3.48
N ASP A 40 -10.55 -0.75 3.16
CA ASP A 40 -11.42 0.10 2.35
C ASP A 40 -11.23 -0.12 0.84
N THR A 41 -10.06 -0.55 0.38
CA THR A 41 -9.74 -0.65 -1.06
C THR A 41 -9.57 -2.10 -1.52
N ASN A 42 -10.39 -2.53 -2.48
CA ASN A 42 -10.34 -3.89 -3.01
C ASN A 42 -9.53 -3.98 -4.32
N ILE A 43 -8.70 -5.00 -4.47
CA ILE A 43 -7.86 -5.20 -5.64
C ILE A 43 -8.58 -6.13 -6.64
N SER A 44 -9.09 -5.53 -7.71
CA SER A 44 -9.95 -6.16 -8.72
C SER A 44 -9.21 -7.03 -9.72
N THR A 45 -7.95 -6.69 -10.06
CA THR A 45 -7.21 -7.36 -11.14
C THR A 45 -5.97 -8.11 -10.64
N THR A 46 -5.67 -9.26 -11.23
CA THR A 46 -4.50 -10.09 -10.87
C THR A 46 -3.17 -9.35 -11.07
N HIS A 47 -3.07 -8.54 -12.12
CA HIS A 47 -1.87 -7.73 -12.37
C HIS A 47 -1.61 -6.75 -11.21
N MET A 48 -2.66 -6.09 -10.72
CA MET A 48 -2.54 -5.15 -9.60
C MET A 48 -2.20 -5.88 -8.29
N ARG A 49 -2.72 -7.10 -8.08
CA ARG A 49 -2.32 -7.94 -6.94
C ARG A 49 -0.84 -8.26 -6.95
N CYS A 50 -0.26 -8.57 -8.12
CA CYS A 50 1.17 -8.84 -8.24
C CYS A 50 2.01 -7.60 -7.87
N VAL A 51 1.62 -6.42 -8.35
CA VAL A 51 2.28 -5.15 -7.99
C VAL A 51 2.20 -4.88 -6.49
N VAL A 52 1.01 -5.04 -5.90
CA VAL A 52 0.79 -4.87 -4.46
C VAL A 52 1.63 -5.87 -3.66
N LEU A 53 1.70 -7.14 -4.07
CA LEU A 53 2.53 -8.15 -3.41
C LEU A 53 4.00 -7.74 -3.38
N VAL A 54 4.56 -7.28 -4.52
CA VAL A 54 5.95 -6.81 -4.57
C VAL A 54 6.17 -5.63 -3.62
N HIS A 55 5.24 -4.66 -3.61
CA HIS A 55 5.32 -3.50 -2.72
C HIS A 55 5.23 -3.90 -1.24
N SER A 56 4.32 -4.80 -0.88
CA SER A 56 4.16 -5.32 0.48
C SER A 56 5.41 -6.08 0.95
N VAL A 57 6.00 -6.91 0.10
CA VAL A 57 7.22 -7.66 0.42
C VAL A 57 8.39 -6.69 0.66
N LEU A 58 8.59 -5.71 -0.22
CA LEU A 58 9.62 -4.68 -0.03
C LEU A 58 9.41 -3.89 1.27
N SER A 59 8.17 -3.50 1.56
CA SER A 59 7.81 -2.76 2.77
C SER A 59 8.06 -3.58 4.04
N PHE A 60 7.77 -4.88 4.00
CA PHE A 60 8.07 -5.80 5.10
C PHE A 60 9.56 -5.87 5.41
N PHE A 61 10.41 -6.05 4.39
CA PHE A 61 11.86 -6.07 4.59
C PHE A 61 12.38 -4.72 5.10
N PHE A 62 11.91 -3.61 4.53
CA PHE A 62 12.29 -2.27 4.95
C PHE A 62 11.96 -2.03 6.43
N ASN A 63 10.73 -2.32 6.87
CA ASN A 63 10.34 -2.22 8.27
C ASN A 63 11.17 -3.14 9.17
N THR A 64 11.42 -4.38 8.74
CA THR A 64 12.24 -5.33 9.51
C THR A 64 13.67 -4.82 9.71
N VAL A 65 14.28 -4.25 8.67
CA VAL A 65 15.63 -3.66 8.75
C VAL A 65 15.64 -2.45 9.68
N ILE A 66 14.62 -1.59 9.63
CA ILE A 66 14.49 -0.47 10.57
C ILE A 66 14.39 -0.97 12.01
N VAL A 67 13.56 -1.99 12.28
CA VAL A 67 13.44 -2.57 13.61
C VAL A 67 14.77 -3.17 14.07
N ALA A 68 15.46 -3.93 13.21
CA ALA A 68 16.76 -4.50 13.54
C ALA A 68 17.82 -3.42 13.84
N ALA A 69 17.87 -2.35 13.04
CA ALA A 69 18.74 -1.21 13.27
C ALA A 69 18.39 -0.50 14.59
N ALA A 70 17.10 -0.29 14.86
CA ALA A 70 16.63 0.31 16.10
C ALA A 70 17.01 -0.53 17.33
N VAL A 71 16.88 -1.86 17.27
CA VAL A 71 17.33 -2.77 18.34
C VAL A 71 18.84 -2.68 18.52
N ASN A 72 19.62 -2.71 17.43
CA ASN A 72 21.08 -2.59 17.50
C ASN A 72 21.52 -1.27 18.15
N LEU A 73 20.86 -0.16 17.79
CA LEU A 73 21.09 1.15 18.39
C LEU A 73 20.67 1.17 19.87
N ALA A 74 19.52 0.60 20.21
CA ALA A 74 19.05 0.52 21.59
C ALA A 74 19.98 -0.29 22.49
N VAL A 75 20.49 -1.43 22.00
CA VAL A 75 21.49 -2.24 22.71
C VAL A 75 22.81 -1.48 22.85
N SER A 76 23.26 -0.78 21.80
CA SER A 76 24.52 -0.03 21.83
C SER A 76 24.47 1.19 22.77
N LEU A 77 23.30 1.82 22.93
CA LEU A 77 23.10 3.00 23.79
C LEU A 77 22.68 2.65 25.22
N GLY A 78 22.00 1.51 25.42
CA GLY A 78 21.47 1.05 26.71
C GLY A 78 22.29 -0.05 27.37
N GLY A 79 23.33 -0.58 26.70
CA GLY A 79 24.31 -1.45 27.34
C GLY A 79 25.13 -0.69 28.39
N PRO A 80 25.42 -1.29 29.56
CA PRO A 80 26.26 -0.66 30.59
C PRO A 80 27.66 -0.31 30.10
#